data_AF-A0A378FRD8-F1
#
_entry.id   AF-A0A378FRD8-F1
#
_cell.length_a   1.000
_cell.length_b   1.000
_cell.length_c   1.000
_cell.angle_alpha   90.00
_cell.angle_beta   90.00
_cell.angle_gamma   90.00
#
_symmetry.space_group_name_H-M   'P 1'
#
loop_
_entity.id
_entity.type
_entity.pdbx_description
1 polymer ?
#
loop_
_entity_poly.entity_id
_entity_poly.type
_entity_poly.pdbx_seq_one_letter_code
_entity_poly.pdbx_strand_id
1 'polypeptide(L)'
;MPKLRATSTVSVGYDNFDVEALNARRVLLMHTPTVLTETVADTVMALVLSTARRVVEVAERVKAGEWTKSIGPDWFGTDVHHKTLGIVGMAGIGMALAQRAHFGFGMPILYNARRQHPQAEERFQCRYCDLDTLLQELTLSA
;
A
#
# COMPACT_ATOMS: atom_id res chain seq x y z
N MET A 1 13.02 -33.07 -12.00
CA MET A 1 11.85 -32.99 -12.92
C MET A 1 12.33 -32.90 -14.37
N PRO A 2 12.65 -34.02 -15.03
CA PRO A 2 13.29 -34.01 -16.35
C PRO A 2 12.37 -33.60 -17.52
N LYS A 3 11.05 -33.56 -17.31
CA LYS A 3 10.05 -33.19 -18.34
C LYS A 3 9.44 -31.80 -18.15
N LEU A 4 9.83 -31.04 -17.12
CA LEU A 4 9.27 -29.71 -16.87
C LEU A 4 9.76 -28.74 -17.96
N ARG A 5 8.83 -28.00 -18.57
CA ARG A 5 9.10 -27.05 -19.66
C ARG A 5 8.60 -25.64 -19.36
N ALA A 6 7.54 -25.53 -18.56
CA ALA A 6 6.94 -24.27 -18.18
C ALA A 6 6.32 -24.37 -16.79
N THR A 7 6.25 -23.23 -16.13
CA THR A 7 5.64 -22.98 -14.83
C THR A 7 4.85 -21.68 -14.91
N SER A 8 3.78 -21.57 -14.14
CA SER A 8 2.96 -20.36 -14.07
C SER A 8 2.55 -20.14 -12.63
N THR A 9 2.54 -18.88 -12.19
CA THR A 9 2.08 -18.47 -10.87
C THR A 9 0.89 -17.53 -10.97
N VAL A 10 -0.03 -17.65 -10.02
CA VAL A 10 -1.16 -16.72 -9.84
C VAL A 10 -0.71 -15.60 -8.88
N SER A 11 0.38 -14.92 -9.23
CA SER A 11 0.96 -13.84 -8.45
C SER A 11 1.64 -12.80 -9.34
N VAL A 12 1.74 -11.56 -8.85
CA VAL A 12 2.52 -10.50 -9.50
C VAL A 12 4.01 -10.71 -9.24
N GLY A 13 4.39 -10.87 -7.97
CA GLY A 13 5.77 -11.13 -7.57
C GLY A 13 6.19 -12.57 -7.87
N TYR A 14 7.45 -12.73 -8.24
CA TYR A 14 8.07 -14.03 -8.54
C TYR A 14 9.38 -14.24 -7.76
N ASP A 15 9.63 -13.43 -6.72
CA ASP A 15 10.84 -13.46 -5.90
C ASP A 15 11.02 -14.79 -5.13
N ASN A 16 9.92 -15.51 -4.92
CA ASN A 16 9.93 -16.85 -4.30
C ASN A 16 10.40 -17.97 -5.26
N PHE A 17 10.67 -17.66 -6.53
CA PHE A 17 11.14 -18.63 -7.53
C PHE A 17 12.61 -18.42 -7.83
N ASP A 18 13.37 -19.51 -7.89
CA ASP A 18 14.75 -19.49 -8.39
C ASP A 18 14.75 -19.36 -9.92
N VAL A 19 14.65 -18.12 -10.39
CA VAL A 19 14.59 -17.76 -11.82
C VAL A 19 15.87 -18.22 -12.53
N GLU A 20 17.03 -18.17 -11.87
CA GLU A 20 18.30 -18.61 -12.46
C GLU A 20 18.32 -20.11 -12.71
N ALA A 21 17.87 -20.92 -11.75
CA ALA A 21 17.76 -22.37 -11.93
C ALA A 21 16.74 -22.77 -13.00
N LEU A 22 15.62 -22.04 -13.11
CA LEU A 22 14.63 -22.24 -14.17
C LEU A 22 15.21 -21.90 -15.54
N ASN A 23 15.91 -20.77 -15.66
CA ASN A 23 16.60 -20.35 -16.89
C ASN A 23 17.67 -21.35 -17.31
N ALA A 24 18.51 -21.82 -16.39
CA ALA A 24 19.55 -22.82 -16.66
C ALA A 24 18.98 -24.11 -17.25
N ARG A 25 17.73 -24.45 -16.89
CA ARG A 25 17.01 -25.65 -17.36
C ARG A 25 16.08 -25.36 -18.53
N ARG A 26 16.05 -24.13 -19.05
CA ARG A 26 15.14 -23.66 -20.10
C ARG A 26 13.67 -23.93 -19.77
N VAL A 27 13.31 -23.67 -18.51
CA VAL A 27 11.93 -23.76 -18.02
C VAL A 27 11.37 -22.34 -17.93
N LEU A 28 10.27 -22.09 -18.65
CA LEU A 28 9.60 -20.79 -18.61
C LEU A 28 8.90 -20.58 -17.27
N LEU A 29 8.96 -19.37 -16.72
CA LEU A 29 8.11 -18.91 -15.61
C LEU A 29 7.22 -17.78 -16.11
N MET A 30 5.91 -17.97 -15.98
CA MET A 30 4.90 -16.96 -16.27
C MET A 30 4.30 -16.46 -14.96
N HIS A 31 3.99 -15.17 -14.90
CA HIS A 31 3.34 -14.54 -13.76
C HIS A 31 2.25 -13.60 -14.27
N THR A 32 1.42 -13.08 -13.37
CA THR A 32 0.29 -12.22 -13.71
C THR A 32 0.60 -10.78 -13.29
N PRO A 33 1.32 -9.97 -14.10
CA PRO A 33 1.54 -8.57 -13.76
C PRO A 33 0.22 -7.79 -13.78
N THR A 34 0.20 -6.65 -13.09
CA THR A 34 -0.87 -5.62 -13.04
C THR A 34 -2.26 -6.00 -12.53
N VAL A 35 -2.65 -7.28 -12.53
CA VAL A 35 -4.02 -7.71 -12.18
C VAL A 35 -4.46 -7.38 -10.75
N LEU A 36 -3.51 -7.17 -9.83
CA LEU A 36 -3.80 -6.86 -8.41
C LEU A 36 -3.54 -5.40 -8.03
N THR A 37 -3.13 -4.54 -8.98
CA THR A 37 -2.70 -3.17 -8.69
C THR A 37 -3.77 -2.38 -7.91
N GLU A 38 -4.99 -2.33 -8.44
CA GLU A 38 -6.09 -1.57 -7.85
C GLU A 38 -6.53 -2.19 -6.52
N THR A 39 -6.70 -3.51 -6.48
CA THR A 39 -7.14 -4.23 -5.27
C THR A 39 -6.17 -4.06 -4.10
N VAL A 40 -4.86 -4.07 -4.37
CA VAL A 40 -3.85 -3.83 -3.33
C VAL A 40 -3.90 -2.37 -2.88
N ALA A 41 -4.04 -1.41 -3.80
CA ALA A 41 -4.17 0.01 -3.43
C ALA A 41 -5.43 0.27 -2.57
N ASP A 42 -6.56 -0.35 -2.90
CA ASP A 42 -7.80 -0.31 -2.10
C ASP A 42 -7.57 -0.89 -0.70
N THR A 43 -6.91 -2.04 -0.63
CA THR A 43 -6.61 -2.72 0.63
C THR A 43 -5.71 -1.87 1.53
N VAL A 44 -4.70 -1.21 0.95
CA VAL A 44 -3.81 -0.30 1.70
C VAL A 44 -4.61 0.88 2.27
N MET A 45 -5.48 1.51 1.49
CA MET A 45 -6.35 2.58 2.01
C MET A 45 -7.29 2.08 3.11
N ALA A 46 -7.84 0.87 2.97
CA ALA A 46 -8.66 0.26 4.01
C ALA A 46 -7.88 0.06 5.32
N LEU A 47 -6.61 -0.36 5.24
CA LEU A 47 -5.74 -0.50 6.42
C LEU A 47 -5.43 0.86 7.05
N VAL A 48 -5.10 1.87 6.25
CA VAL A 48 -4.86 3.25 6.73
C VAL A 48 -6.09 3.78 7.48
N LEU A 49 -7.29 3.61 6.92
CA LEU A 49 -8.53 4.03 7.57
C LEU A 49 -8.84 3.20 8.83
N SER A 50 -8.66 1.89 8.75
CA SER A 50 -8.98 0.99 9.87
C SER A 50 -8.11 1.26 11.09
N THR A 51 -6.83 1.55 10.87
CA THR A 51 -5.87 1.89 11.93
C THR A 51 -6.12 3.29 12.46
N ALA A 52 -6.16 4.31 11.58
CA ALA A 52 -6.36 5.69 12.00
C ALA A 52 -7.69 5.91 12.74
N ARG A 53 -8.78 5.26 12.29
CA ARG A 53 -10.12 5.40 12.89
C ARG A 53 -10.45 4.30 13.91
N ARG A 54 -9.50 3.41 14.22
CA ARG A 54 -9.63 2.31 15.18
C ARG A 54 -10.87 1.46 14.95
N VAL A 55 -11.21 1.24 13.67
CA VAL A 55 -12.47 0.62 13.23
C VAL A 55 -12.62 -0.78 13.83
N VAL A 56 -11.56 -1.58 13.77
CA VAL A 56 -11.58 -2.97 14.25
C VAL A 56 -11.73 -3.01 15.77
N GLU A 57 -10.94 -2.22 16.50
CA GLU A 57 -10.97 -2.21 17.97
C GLU A 57 -12.34 -1.79 18.51
N VAL A 58 -12.91 -0.71 17.96
CA VAL A 58 -14.22 -0.22 18.39
C VAL A 58 -15.30 -1.24 18.02
N ALA A 59 -15.23 -1.89 16.85
CA ALA A 59 -16.18 -2.93 16.46
C ALA A 59 -16.17 -4.14 17.40
N GLU A 60 -14.98 -4.60 17.83
CA GLU A 60 -14.87 -5.72 18.77
C GLU A 60 -15.45 -5.40 20.14
N ARG A 61 -15.24 -4.16 20.64
CA ARG A 61 -15.87 -3.71 21.89
C ARG A 61 -17.39 -3.71 21.82
N VAL A 62 -17.95 -3.30 20.68
CA VAL A 62 -19.41 -3.35 20.46
C VAL A 62 -19.90 -4.79 20.51
N LYS A 63 -19.23 -5.72 19.83
CA LYS A 63 -19.57 -7.15 19.85
C LYS A 63 -19.47 -7.76 21.25
N ALA A 64 -18.53 -7.29 22.06
CA ALA A 64 -18.36 -7.69 23.46
C ALA A 64 -19.42 -7.12 24.41
N GLY A 65 -20.37 -6.30 23.92
CA GLY A 65 -21.43 -5.70 24.74
C GLY A 65 -20.98 -4.47 25.53
N GLU A 66 -19.81 -3.91 25.21
CA GLU A 66 -19.26 -2.77 25.96
C GLU A 66 -19.83 -1.41 25.52
N TRP A 67 -20.68 -1.39 24.49
CA TRP A 67 -21.43 -0.20 24.10
C TRP A 67 -22.52 0.08 25.14
N THR A 68 -22.13 0.76 26.20
CA THR A 68 -23.02 1.16 27.31
C THR A 68 -23.22 2.67 27.39
N LYS A 69 -22.37 3.45 26.72
CA LYS A 69 -22.37 4.92 26.67
C LYS A 69 -21.53 5.41 25.48
N SER A 70 -21.54 6.72 25.24
CA SER A 70 -20.67 7.35 24.24
C SER A 70 -19.19 7.14 24.57
N ILE A 71 -18.36 6.99 23.54
CA ILE A 71 -16.91 6.88 23.67
C ILE A 71 -16.29 8.19 24.16
N GLY A 72 -15.16 8.09 24.86
CA GLY A 72 -14.36 9.22 25.33
C GLY A 72 -13.08 9.42 24.53
N PRO A 73 -12.25 10.43 24.89
CA PRO A 73 -11.01 10.77 24.20
C PRO A 73 -10.04 9.61 23.98
N ASP A 74 -10.00 8.65 24.91
CA ASP A 74 -9.16 7.45 24.83
C ASP A 74 -9.50 6.53 23.63
N TRP A 75 -10.63 6.76 22.98
CA TRP A 75 -11.16 5.99 21.85
C TRP A 75 -11.36 6.81 20.58
N PHE A 76 -10.94 8.07 20.58
CA PHE A 76 -10.97 8.87 19.37
C PHE A 76 -9.89 8.37 18.40
N GLY A 77 -10.27 8.28 17.13
CA GLY A 77 -9.33 8.05 16.04
C GLY A 77 -8.72 9.35 15.55
N THR A 78 -7.80 9.22 14.61
CA THR A 78 -7.20 10.34 13.89
C THR A 78 -7.82 10.45 12.50
N ASP A 79 -8.10 11.67 12.08
CA ASP A 79 -8.51 11.95 10.71
C ASP A 79 -7.33 11.79 9.75
N VAL A 80 -7.56 11.04 8.67
CA VAL A 80 -6.55 10.82 7.63
C VAL A 80 -6.53 11.94 6.59
N HIS A 81 -7.65 12.63 6.40
CA HIS A 81 -7.72 13.76 5.48
C HIS A 81 -6.78 14.87 5.98
N HIS A 82 -6.09 15.52 5.05
CA HIS A 82 -5.03 16.52 5.30
C HIS A 82 -3.75 16.00 5.99
N LYS A 83 -3.68 14.73 6.40
CA LYS A 83 -2.41 14.13 6.85
C LYS A 83 -1.55 13.75 5.65
N THR A 84 -0.24 13.89 5.80
CA THR A 84 0.72 13.49 4.78
C THR A 84 0.86 11.97 4.71
N LEU A 85 0.63 11.39 3.54
CA LEU A 85 0.90 9.99 3.24
C LEU A 85 2.31 9.82 2.67
N GLY A 86 3.06 8.85 3.19
CA GLY A 86 4.39 8.49 2.70
C GLY A 86 4.34 7.19 1.92
N ILE A 87 4.89 7.19 0.71
CA ILE A 87 4.91 6.00 -0.16
C ILE A 87 6.36 5.64 -0.48
N VAL A 88 6.78 4.44 -0.07
CA VAL A 88 8.08 3.86 -0.49
C VAL A 88 7.85 2.99 -1.72
N GLY A 89 8.29 3.49 -2.87
CA GLY A 89 8.13 2.90 -4.19
C GLY A 89 6.93 3.46 -4.95
N MET A 90 7.17 3.98 -6.16
CA MET A 90 6.14 4.59 -7.02
C MET A 90 5.90 3.77 -8.30
N ALA A 91 5.70 2.46 -8.12
CA ALA A 91 5.28 1.55 -9.19
C ALA A 91 3.75 1.60 -9.40
N GLY A 92 3.17 0.61 -10.09
CA GLY A 92 1.73 0.57 -10.37
C GLY A 92 0.85 0.73 -9.13
N ILE A 93 1.17 0.01 -8.04
CA ILE A 93 0.41 0.10 -6.77
C ILE A 93 0.59 1.49 -6.13
N GLY A 94 1.82 2.01 -6.08
CA GLY A 94 2.09 3.33 -5.52
C GLY A 94 1.33 4.45 -6.24
N MET A 95 1.26 4.38 -7.57
CA MET A 95 0.50 5.30 -8.41
C MET A 95 -1.01 5.20 -8.14
N ALA A 96 -1.55 3.98 -8.09
CA ALA A 96 -2.97 3.74 -7.81
C ALA A 96 -3.37 4.17 -6.40
N LEU A 97 -2.48 4.00 -5.42
CA LEU A 97 -2.65 4.46 -4.05
C LEU A 97 -2.61 5.99 -3.98
N ALA A 98 -1.65 6.63 -4.65
CA ALA A 98 -1.53 8.08 -4.70
C ALA A 98 -2.79 8.74 -5.28
N GLN A 99 -3.38 8.15 -6.33
CA GLN A 99 -4.64 8.64 -6.91
C GLN A 99 -5.78 8.68 -5.87
N ARG A 100 -5.94 7.62 -5.07
CA ARG A 100 -6.98 7.51 -4.03
C ARG A 100 -6.74 8.47 -2.88
N ALA A 101 -5.50 8.53 -2.39
CA ALA A 101 -5.13 9.41 -1.30
C ALA A 101 -5.31 10.89 -1.69
N HIS A 102 -4.87 11.26 -2.90
CA HIS A 102 -4.96 12.64 -3.39
C HIS A 102 -6.40 13.05 -3.70
N PHE A 103 -7.09 12.37 -4.61
CA PHE A 103 -8.44 12.79 -5.04
C PHE A 103 -9.55 12.36 -4.08
N GLY A 104 -9.36 11.28 -3.32
CA GLY A 104 -10.37 10.75 -2.40
C GLY A 104 -10.30 11.36 -1.00
N PHE A 105 -9.10 11.61 -0.49
CA PHE A 105 -8.89 12.07 0.90
C PHE A 105 -8.15 13.40 1.01
N GLY A 106 -7.77 14.03 -0.10
CA GLY A 106 -7.06 15.32 -0.11
C GLY A 106 -5.73 15.26 0.65
N MET A 107 -5.06 14.11 0.63
CA MET A 107 -3.82 13.91 1.37
C MET A 107 -2.63 14.46 0.57
N PRO A 108 -1.74 15.26 1.20
CA PRO A 108 -0.40 15.49 0.67
C PRO A 108 0.37 14.17 0.60
N ILE A 109 1.19 13.98 -0.43
CA ILE A 109 1.92 12.72 -0.62
C ILE A 109 3.41 13.00 -0.74
N LEU A 110 4.20 12.35 0.11
CA LEU A 110 5.64 12.22 -0.03
C LEU A 110 5.95 10.83 -0.57
N TYR A 111 6.95 10.73 -1.44
CA TYR A 111 7.39 9.43 -1.91
C TYR A 111 8.90 9.32 -2.04
N ASN A 112 9.39 8.10 -1.85
CA ASN A 112 10.76 7.71 -2.15
C ASN A 112 10.74 6.60 -3.20
N ALA A 113 11.64 6.64 -4.17
CA ALA A 113 11.78 5.61 -5.19
C ALA A 113 13.19 5.64 -5.77
N ARG A 114 13.59 4.57 -6.48
CA ARG A 114 14.91 4.49 -7.14
C ARG A 114 15.09 5.53 -8.25
N ARG A 115 13.98 6.03 -8.81
CA ARG A 115 13.93 7.08 -9.85
C ARG A 115 12.73 7.96 -9.55
N GLN A 116 12.77 9.21 -10.00
CA GLN A 116 11.61 10.10 -9.93
C GLN A 116 10.52 9.63 -10.90
N HIS A 117 9.28 9.97 -10.57
CA HIS A 117 8.09 9.64 -11.33
C HIS A 117 7.29 10.92 -11.62
N PRO A 118 7.64 11.68 -12.68
CA PRO A 118 6.98 12.95 -13.01
C PRO A 118 5.46 12.84 -13.11
N GLN A 119 4.94 11.72 -13.60
CA GLN A 119 3.50 11.47 -13.66
C GLN A 119 2.81 11.53 -12.28
N ALA A 120 3.46 11.06 -11.21
CA ALA A 120 2.90 11.14 -9.86
C ALA A 120 2.94 12.58 -9.33
N GLU A 121 4.00 13.31 -9.65
CA GLU A 121 4.21 14.71 -9.23
C GLU A 121 3.23 15.65 -9.93
N GLU A 122 3.09 15.53 -11.26
CA GLU A 122 2.21 16.37 -12.07
C GLU A 122 0.73 16.08 -11.77
N ARG A 123 0.37 14.80 -11.65
CA ARG A 123 -1.04 14.39 -11.62
C ARG A 123 -1.63 14.37 -10.21
N PHE A 124 -0.81 14.10 -9.20
CA PHE A 124 -1.25 13.94 -7.81
C PHE A 124 -0.48 14.83 -6.83
N GLN A 125 0.35 15.75 -7.32
CA GLN A 125 1.15 16.66 -6.49
C GLN A 125 2.03 15.92 -5.47
N CYS A 126 2.49 14.72 -5.83
CA CYS A 126 3.43 13.97 -5.02
C CYS A 126 4.77 14.70 -4.97
N ARG A 127 5.45 14.68 -3.82
CA ARG A 127 6.80 15.24 -3.67
C ARG A 127 7.81 14.11 -3.44
N TYR A 128 8.83 14.05 -4.30
CA TYR A 128 9.94 13.14 -4.13
C TYR A 128 10.84 13.58 -2.96
N CYS A 129 11.31 12.63 -2.16
CA CYS A 129 12.32 12.85 -1.13
C CYS A 129 13.16 11.58 -0.88
N ASP A 130 14.30 11.72 -0.21
CA ASP A 130 15.04 10.57 0.32
C ASP A 130 14.28 9.88 1.46
N LEU A 131 14.72 8.68 1.82
CA LEU A 131 14.02 7.85 2.80
C LEU A 131 14.03 8.46 4.20
N ASP A 132 15.10 9.13 4.60
CA ASP A 132 15.21 9.72 5.94
C ASP A 132 14.23 10.90 6.08
N THR A 133 14.19 11.76 5.08
CA THR A 133 13.22 12.87 4.98
C THR A 133 11.79 12.33 4.99
N LEU A 134 11.51 11.26 4.22
CA LEU A 134 10.20 10.63 4.19
C LEU A 134 9.79 10.17 5.60
N LEU A 135 10.66 9.47 6.33
CA LEU A 135 10.36 8.96 7.66
C LEU A 135 10.18 10.06 8.72
N GLN A 136 10.88 11.20 8.57
CA GLN A 136 10.79 12.32 9.51
C GLN A 136 9.53 13.17 9.32
N GLU A 137 9.07 13.35 8.09
CA GLU A 137 7.93 14.23 7.78
C GLU A 137 6.56 13.52 7.83
N LEU A 138 6.55 12.21 8.02
CA LEU A 138 5.34 11.42 8.07
C LEU A 138 4.50 11.76 9.31
N THR A 139 3.30 12.28 9.07
CA THR A 139 2.35 12.63 10.13
C THR A 139 1.36 11.51 10.43
N LEU A 140 1.41 10.43 9.65
CA LEU A 140 0.64 9.20 9.83
C LEU A 140 1.53 8.16 10.52
N SER A 141 1.91 8.45 11.77
CA SER A 141 2.47 7.45 12.69
C SER A 141 1.32 6.69 13.32
N ALA A 142 1.30 5.37 13.13
CA ALA A 142 0.37 4.47 13.81
C ALA A 142 0.57 4.47 15.33
#